data_AF-K1QG46-F1
#
_entry.id   AF-K1QG46-F1
#
_cell.length_a   1.000
_cell.length_b   1.000
_cell.length_c   1.000
_cell.angle_alpha   90.00
_cell.angle_beta   90.00
_cell.angle_gamma   90.00
#
_symmetry.space_group_name_H-M   'P 1'
#
loop_
_entity.id
_entity.type
_entity.pdbx_description
1 polymer ?
#
loop_
_entity_poly.entity_id
_entity_poly.type
_entity_poly.pdbx_seq_one_letter_code
_entity_poly.pdbx_strand_id
1 'polypeptide(L)' 'MDEWGEDTSDRLRNVTVTVGLTESDVNTPCGVFAGPGTLSQLVVDIDCSSVPKGRFVKIAKTTEALTLCEVEVFGYSA' A
#
# COMPACT_ATOMS: atom_id res chain seq x y z
N MET A 1 8.51 -1.52 15.61
CA MET A 1 8.48 -2.33 16.84
C MET A 1 7.04 -2.70 17.12
N ASP A 2 6.78 -3.96 17.44
CA ASP A 2 5.49 -4.38 17.97
C ASP A 2 5.38 -4.07 19.48
N GLU A 3 4.33 -4.57 20.13
CA GLU A 3 4.09 -4.36 21.57
C GLU A 3 5.18 -4.95 22.49
N TRP A 4 6.00 -5.88 21.98
CA TRP A 4 7.09 -6.53 22.72
C TRP A 4 8.48 -5.95 22.41
N GLY A 5 8.53 -4.92 21.56
CA GLY A 5 9.78 -4.29 21.14
C GLY A 5 10.51 -5.04 20.03
N GLU A 6 9.86 -5.97 19.33
CA GLU A 6 10.45 -6.72 18.22
C GLU A 6 10.31 -5.94 16.91
N ASP A 7 11.38 -5.96 16.10
CA ASP A 7 11.32 -5.39 14.76
C ASP A 7 10.51 -6.30 13.84
N THR A 8 9.38 -5.79 13.40
CA THR A 8 8.47 -6.46 12.47
C THR A 8 8.27 -5.66 11.19
N SER A 9 9.10 -4.63 10.95
CA SER A 9 9.03 -3.76 9.77
C SER A 9 9.25 -4.51 8.46
N ASP A 10 10.01 -5.60 8.53
CA ASP A 10 10.27 -6.51 7.43
C ASP A 10 8.99 -7.18 6.92
N ARG A 11 7.91 -7.25 7.72
CA ARG A 11 6.62 -7.79 7.29
C ARG A 11 6.00 -6.97 6.16
N LEU A 12 6.31 -5.68 6.01
CA LEU A 12 5.82 -4.91 4.88
C LEU A 12 6.68 -5.26 3.64
N ARG A 13 6.18 -6.16 2.79
CA ARG A 13 6.86 -6.60 1.56
C ARG A 13 5.86 -7.18 0.58
N ASN A 14 6.18 -7.19 -0.70
CA ASN A 14 5.32 -7.75 -1.77
C ASN A 14 3.88 -7.20 -1.71
N VAL A 15 3.75 -5.89 -1.56
CA VAL A 15 2.48 -5.18 -1.52
C VAL A 15 2.10 -4.70 -2.92
N THR A 16 0.84 -4.88 -3.29
CA THR A 16 0.24 -4.40 -4.52
C THR A 16 -0.82 -3.34 -4.20
N VAL A 17 -0.80 -2.25 -4.95
CA VAL A 17 -1.80 -1.18 -4.85
C VAL A 17 -2.60 -1.13 -6.15
N THR A 18 -3.91 -1.30 -6.03
CA THR A 18 -4.86 -1.16 -7.13
C THR A 18 -5.95 -0.15 -6.80
N VAL A 19 -6.56 0.41 -7.83
CA VAL A 19 -7.57 1.47 -7.76
C VAL A 19 -8.80 1.07 -8.58
N GLY A 20 -9.98 1.50 -8.15
CA GLY A 20 -11.25 1.16 -8.77
C GLY A 20 -12.32 2.23 -8.57
N LEU A 21 -13.28 2.27 -9.48
CA LEU A 21 -14.46 3.14 -9.36
C LEU A 21 -15.52 2.54 -8.44
N THR A 22 -15.61 1.22 -8.37
CA THR A 22 -16.56 0.47 -7.55
C THR A 22 -15.83 -0.48 -6.62
N GLU A 23 -16.44 -0.82 -5.49
CA GLU A 23 -15.85 -1.73 -4.51
C GLU A 23 -15.65 -3.15 -5.07
N SER A 24 -16.53 -3.58 -5.98
CA SER A 24 -16.47 -4.90 -6.62
C SER A 24 -15.39 -5.02 -7.69
N ASP A 25 -14.86 -3.89 -8.19
CA ASP A 25 -13.86 -3.85 -9.25
C ASP A 25 -12.75 -2.83 -8.95
N VAL A 26 -11.79 -3.27 -8.12
CA VAL A 26 -10.60 -2.51 -7.72
C VAL A 26 -9.34 -3.16 -8.31
N ASN A 27 -9.28 -3.22 -9.64
CA ASN A 27 -8.26 -3.98 -10.38
C ASN A 27 -7.32 -3.13 -11.24
N THR A 28 -7.48 -1.80 -11.28
CA THR A 28 -6.56 -0.94 -12.05
C THR A 28 -5.24 -0.81 -11.30
N PRO A 29 -4.10 -1.23 -11.85
CA PRO A 29 -2.83 -1.16 -11.14
C PRO A 29 -2.37 0.29 -10.93
N CYS A 30 -2.01 0.64 -9.70
CA CYS A 30 -1.27 1.86 -9.39
C CYS A 30 0.23 1.53 -9.31
N GLY A 31 0.61 0.68 -8.37
CA GLY A 31 2.02 0.37 -8.11
C GLY A 31 2.25 -0.83 -7.20
N VAL A 32 3.51 -1.14 -6.98
CA VAL A 32 3.96 -2.26 -6.15
C VAL A 32 5.09 -1.82 -5.23
N PHE A 33 5.12 -2.39 -4.03
CA PHE A 33 6.24 -2.29 -3.12
C PHE A 33 6.81 -3.68 -2.86
N ALA A 34 8.00 -3.95 -3.40
CA ALA A 34 8.67 -5.23 -3.19
C ALA A 34 9.13 -5.39 -1.73
N GLY A 35 9.55 -4.30 -1.09
CA GLY A 35 10.11 -4.31 0.26
C GLY A 35 11.46 -5.05 0.36
N PRO A 36 11.84 -5.49 1.57
CA PRO A 36 11.13 -5.28 2.83
C PRO A 36 11.15 -3.81 3.27
N GLY A 37 10.16 -3.42 4.08
CA GLY A 37 10.22 -2.21 4.88
C GLY A 37 11.33 -2.30 5.94
N THR A 38 11.66 -1.16 6.54
CA THR A 38 12.68 -1.06 7.60
C THR A 38 12.19 -0.14 8.71
N LEU A 39 12.70 -0.30 9.93
CA LEU A 39 12.34 0.57 11.08
C LEU A 39 12.63 2.05 10.84
N SER A 40 13.69 2.35 10.08
CA SER A 40 14.06 3.73 9.73
C SER A 40 13.22 4.32 8.61
N GLN A 41 12.47 3.49 7.88
CA GLN A 41 11.62 3.94 6.79
C GLN A 41 10.25 4.34 7.33
N LEU A 42 10.09 5.65 7.57
CA LEU A 42 8.85 6.24 8.05
C LEU A 42 7.73 6.15 7.01
N VAL A 43 8.08 6.32 5.73
CA VAL A 43 7.12 6.37 4.61
C VAL A 43 7.63 5.53 3.44
N VAL A 44 6.69 4.83 2.79
CA VAL A 44 6.90 4.13 1.52
C VAL A 44 6.09 4.85 0.46
N ASP A 45 6.76 5.59 -0.42
CA ASP A 45 6.11 6.24 -1.55
C ASP A 45 5.88 5.24 -2.69
N ILE A 46 4.65 5.17 -3.19
CA ILE A 46 4.25 4.35 -4.32
C ILE A 46 3.65 5.27 -5.38
N ASP A 47 4.46 5.61 -6.39
CA ASP A 47 3.98 6.39 -7.52
C ASP A 47 3.17 5.51 -8.47
N CYS A 48 1.97 5.97 -8.82
CA CYS A 48 1.18 5.32 -9.85
C CYS A 48 1.75 5.67 -11.23
N SER A 49 2.10 4.66 -12.04
CA SER A 49 2.67 4.86 -13.38
C SER A 49 1.72 5.59 -14.36
N SER A 50 0.43 5.49 -14.11
CA SER A 50 -0.63 6.34 -14.66
C SER A 50 -1.45 6.88 -13.48
N VAL A 51 -2.24 7.94 -13.67
CA VAL A 51 -3.14 8.43 -12.61
C VAL A 51 -4.50 7.74 -12.78
N PRO A 52 -4.76 6.59 -12.11
CA PRO A 52 -6.04 5.91 -12.25
C PRO A 52 -7.16 6.77 -11.66
N LYS A 53 -8.27 6.88 -12.40
CA LYS A 53 -9.49 7.48 -11.86
C LYS A 53 -10.18 6.46 -10.97
N GLY A 54 -10.40 6.79 -9.70
CA GLY A 54 -11.03 5.87 -8.77
C GLY A 54 -11.63 6.52 -7.54
N ARG A 55 -12.38 5.71 -6.80
CA ARG A 55 -12.96 6.02 -5.49
C ARG A 55 -12.44 5.07 -4.40
N PHE A 56 -12.05 3.86 -4.80
CA PHE A 56 -11.57 2.81 -3.91
C PHE A 56 -10.10 2.50 -4.20
N VAL A 57 -9.31 2.39 -3.14
CA VAL A 57 -7.92 1.95 -3.17
C VAL A 57 -7.83 0.63 -2.42
N LYS A 58 -7.23 -0.38 -3.06
CA LYS A 58 -6.99 -1.69 -2.46
C LYS A 58 -5.49 -1.89 -2.31
N ILE A 59 -5.07 -2.08 -1.07
CA ILE A 59 -3.70 -2.45 -0.72
C ILE A 59 -3.74 -3.93 -0.35
N ALA A 60 -3.04 -4.75 -1.12
CA ALA A 60 -3.06 -6.20 -0.96
C ALA A 60 -1.65 -6.74 -0.77
N LYS A 61 -1.54 -7.81 0.02
CA LYS A 61 -0.34 -8.62 0.18
C LYS A 61 -0.75 -10.08 0.11
N THR A 62 0.13 -10.94 -0.39
CA THR A 62 -0.14 -12.39 -0.54
C THR A 62 0.06 -13.21 0.74
N THR A 63 0.51 -12.59 1.83
CA THR A 63 0.78 -13.25 3.12
C THR A 63 -0.31 -12.95 4.15
N GLU A 64 -0.26 -13.63 5.29
CA GLU A 64 -1.33 -13.61 6.30
C GLU A 64 -1.70 -12.25 6.90
N ALA A 65 -0.74 -11.39 7.23
CA ALA A 65 -1.04 -10.13 7.91
C ALA A 65 -0.45 -8.92 7.17
N LEU A 66 -1.32 -7.95 6.87
CA LEU A 66 -0.97 -6.61 6.40
C LEU A 66 -1.31 -5.62 7.50
N THR A 67 -0.32 -4.88 7.97
CA THR A 67 -0.47 -3.83 8.98
C THR A 67 0.08 -2.54 8.40
N LEU A 68 -0.73 -1.48 8.43
CA LEU A 68 -0.38 -0.16 7.94
C LEU A 68 -0.64 0.83 9.06
N CYS A 69 0.33 1.67 9.39
CA CYS A 69 0.19 2.69 10.42
C CYS A 69 -0.69 3.85 9.92
N GLU A 70 -0.46 4.25 8.68
CA GLU A 70 -1.17 5.34 8.00
C GLU A 70 -1.15 5.10 6.49
N VAL A 71 -2.16 5.62 5.80
CA VAL A 71 -2.24 5.58 4.33
C VAL A 71 -2.67 6.96 3.86
N GLU A 72 -1.75 7.64 3.18
CA GLU A 72 -2.02 8.91 2.50
C GLU A 72 -2.24 8.65 1.01
N VAL A 73 -3.30 9.22 0.45
CA VAL A 73 -3.64 9.08 -0.98
C VAL A 73 -3.62 10.46 -1.63
N PHE A 74 -2.69 10.65 -2.56
CA PHE A 74 -2.54 11.89 -3.32
C PHE A 74 -3.17 11.78 -4.70
N GLY A 75 -3.87 12.82 -5.12
CA GLY A 75 -4.53 12.88 -6.43
C GLY A 75 -5.11 14.26 -6.70
N TYR A 76 -5.80 14.41 -7.82
CA TYR A 76 -6.51 15.64 -8.20
C TYR A 76 -7.90 15.31 -8.72
N SER A 77 -8.83 16.25 -8.58
CA SER A 77 -10.13 16.21 -9.26
C SER A 77 -9.99 16.83 -10.64
N ALA A 78 -10.49 16.13 -11.66
CA ALA A 78 -10.67 16.69 -13.00
C ALA A 78 -11.91 17.60 -13.05
#